data_AF-A0A7Y5HJ88-F1
#
_entry.id   AF-A0A7Y5HJ88-F1
#
_cell.length_a   1.000
_cell.length_b   1.000
_cell.length_c   1.000
_cell.angle_alpha   90.00
_cell.angle_beta   90.00
_cell.angle_gamma   90.00
#
_symmetry.space_group_name_H-M   'P 1'
#
loop_
_entity.id
_entity.type
_entity.pdbx_description
1 polymer ?
#
loop_
_entity_poly.entity_id
_entity_poly.type
_entity_poly.pdbx_seq_one_letter_code
_entity_poly.pdbx_strand_id
1 'polypeptide(L)'
;EPRPPQRGGGGLSPTWDSTRGLLPAGIGPDQFFLAKGPSSLENSVDDVFPAKVRVTLVVDRVGSDARVGELAQGIGPEDTTIRVDSTRFAPGGDPVGKFVKIGNEWIQWSDRDDTTFTVERRGARGTRKETHASGALVRAGATLVRDVPVPAHREDWNE
;
A
#
# COMPACT_ATOMS: atom_id res chain seq x y z
N GLU A 1 18.97 -14.56 20.48
CA GLU A 1 17.87 -14.02 19.66
C GLU A 1 18.00 -12.51 19.60
N PRO A 2 18.03 -11.84 18.43
CA PRO A 2 18.18 -10.39 18.39
C PRO A 2 16.85 -9.73 18.77
N ARG A 3 16.90 -8.91 19.81
CA ARG A 3 15.78 -8.15 20.37
C ARG A 3 15.26 -7.18 19.29
N PRO A 4 13.93 -7.04 19.08
CA PRO A 4 13.41 -6.03 18.15
C PRO A 4 13.87 -4.63 18.59
N PRO A 5 14.20 -3.73 17.64
CA PRO A 5 14.67 -2.39 17.98
C PRO A 5 13.60 -1.66 18.79
N GLN A 6 14.00 -1.13 19.95
CA GLN A 6 13.14 -0.26 20.75
C GLN A 6 12.83 1.00 19.94
N ARG A 7 11.56 1.20 19.59
CA ARG A 7 11.02 2.38 18.88
C ARG A 7 10.86 3.58 19.84
N GLY A 8 11.88 3.87 20.63
CA GLY A 8 11.87 4.87 21.71
C GLY A 8 12.38 6.25 21.33
N GLY A 9 12.26 6.69 20.08
CA GLY A 9 12.71 8.00 19.64
C GLY A 9 12.05 8.36 18.31
N GLY A 10 11.84 9.66 18.08
CA GLY A 10 10.91 10.19 17.10
C GLY A 10 9.52 10.38 17.72
N GLY A 11 9.38 11.39 18.58
CA GLY A 11 8.07 11.86 19.00
C GLY A 11 7.26 12.40 17.81
N LEU A 12 5.95 12.48 17.97
CA LEU A 12 5.07 13.15 17.00
C LEU A 12 5.58 14.58 16.78
N SER A 13 6.09 14.88 15.60
CA SER A 13 6.36 16.25 15.18
C SER A 13 5.12 16.82 14.48
N PRO A 14 4.66 18.03 14.82
CA PRO A 14 3.56 18.69 14.11
C PRO A 14 3.98 19.17 12.71
N THR A 15 5.27 19.14 12.39
CA THR A 15 5.84 19.56 11.10
C THR A 15 6.81 18.51 10.56
N TRP A 16 6.88 18.42 9.24
CA TRP A 16 7.88 17.59 8.57
C TRP A 16 9.20 18.36 8.45
N ASP A 17 10.26 17.84 9.06
CA ASP A 17 11.64 18.29 8.86
C ASP A 17 12.43 17.15 8.22
N SER A 18 12.99 17.42 7.05
CA SER A 18 13.73 16.47 6.24
C SER A 18 15.11 16.98 5.88
N THR A 19 15.71 17.83 6.71
CA THR A 19 17.13 18.16 6.60
C THR A 19 17.99 16.93 6.80
N ARG A 20 18.34 16.25 5.70
CA ARG A 20 18.90 14.88 5.76
C ARG A 20 20.35 14.85 6.23
N GLY A 21 20.99 16.02 6.32
CA GLY A 21 22.34 16.21 6.85
C GLY A 21 22.43 16.46 8.35
N LEU A 22 21.33 16.80 9.03
CA LEU A 22 21.33 17.15 10.46
C LEU A 22 20.99 15.96 11.37
N LEU A 23 20.18 15.02 10.88
CA LEU A 23 19.72 13.89 11.67
C LEU A 23 20.67 12.68 11.54
N PRO A 24 20.86 11.89 12.62
CA PRO A 24 21.63 10.64 12.56
C PRO A 24 21.01 9.66 11.54
N ALA A 25 21.85 9.08 10.68
CA ALA A 25 21.43 8.13 9.64
C ALA A 25 21.37 6.69 10.17
N GLY A 26 20.21 6.05 10.02
CA GLY A 26 20.07 4.65 10.37
C GLY A 26 18.64 4.21 10.66
N ILE A 27 18.52 3.03 11.28
CA ILE A 27 17.27 2.46 11.76
C ILE A 27 17.38 2.38 13.29
N GLY A 28 16.62 3.20 13.99
CA GLY A 28 16.68 3.29 15.45
C GLY A 28 15.76 4.38 15.99
N PRO A 29 15.59 4.44 17.32
CA PRO A 29 14.77 5.47 17.96
C PRO A 29 15.23 6.88 17.58
N ASP A 30 16.53 7.15 17.62
CA ASP A 30 17.05 8.50 17.38
C ASP A 30 17.61 8.67 15.95
N GLN A 31 17.19 7.81 15.02
CA GLN A 31 17.73 7.76 13.67
C GLN A 31 16.64 8.04 12.65
N PHE A 32 16.92 8.91 11.68
CA PHE A 32 16.00 9.19 10.58
C PHE A 32 16.36 8.30 9.40
N PHE A 33 15.45 7.43 8.98
CA PHE A 33 15.74 6.44 7.92
C PHE A 33 15.99 7.06 6.54
N LEU A 34 15.62 8.34 6.35
CA LEU A 34 15.97 9.10 5.15
C LEU A 34 17.24 9.94 5.33
N ALA A 35 17.84 10.03 6.52
CA ALA A 35 19.06 10.81 6.71
C ALA A 35 20.21 10.25 5.84
N LYS A 36 21.01 11.18 5.32
CA LYS A 36 22.18 10.92 4.48
C LYS A 36 23.49 11.31 5.15
N GLY A 37 23.42 11.92 6.34
CA GLY A 37 24.58 12.35 7.10
C GLY A 37 25.23 13.62 6.54
N PRO A 38 26.39 14.03 7.07
CA PRO A 38 26.96 15.37 6.84
C PRO A 38 27.13 15.79 5.37
N SER A 39 27.30 14.83 4.45
CA SER A 39 27.41 15.11 3.01
C SER A 39 26.14 15.71 2.39
N SER A 40 24.98 15.60 3.04
CA SER A 40 23.73 16.24 2.60
C SER A 40 23.61 17.70 3.04
N LEU A 41 24.43 18.17 4.01
CA LEU A 41 24.42 19.57 4.45
C LEU A 41 24.76 20.55 3.32
N GLU A 42 25.55 20.10 2.35
CA GLU A 42 25.98 20.89 1.19
C GLU A 42 25.13 20.60 -0.06
N ASN A 43 24.10 19.77 0.05
CA ASN A 43 23.32 19.25 -1.07
C ASN A 43 21.81 19.45 -0.87
N SER A 44 21.35 20.71 -0.96
CA SER A 44 19.95 21.08 -0.75
C SER A 44 18.95 20.33 -1.65
N VAL A 45 19.35 19.92 -2.86
CA VAL A 45 18.49 19.19 -3.79
C VAL A 45 18.14 17.77 -3.36
N ASP A 46 18.77 17.25 -2.29
CA ASP A 46 18.44 15.94 -1.78
C ASP A 46 17.51 15.92 -0.58
N ASP A 47 17.15 17.09 -0.05
CA ASP A 47 16.10 17.25 0.95
C ASP A 47 14.73 16.83 0.38
N VAL A 48 13.83 16.38 1.26
CA VAL A 48 12.51 15.84 0.88
C VAL A 48 11.42 16.67 1.54
N PHE A 49 10.78 17.56 0.79
CA PHE A 49 9.67 18.40 1.27
C PHE A 49 8.34 17.97 0.64
N PRO A 50 7.68 16.92 1.14
CA PRO A 50 6.41 16.47 0.58
C PRO A 50 5.32 17.51 0.90
N ALA A 51 4.61 18.00 -0.12
CA ALA A 51 3.46 18.88 0.10
C ALA A 51 2.26 18.12 0.70
N LYS A 52 2.14 16.82 0.40
CA LYS A 52 1.03 15.95 0.82
C LYS A 52 1.50 14.51 0.99
N VAL A 53 0.84 13.77 1.87
CA VAL A 53 0.92 12.31 1.96
C VAL A 53 -0.41 11.72 1.50
N ARG A 54 -0.35 10.73 0.60
CA ARG A 54 -1.51 9.94 0.22
C ARG A 54 -1.61 8.70 1.11
N VAL A 55 -2.70 8.60 1.86
CA VAL A 55 -3.04 7.42 2.67
C VAL A 55 -4.08 6.60 1.90
N THR A 56 -3.75 5.35 1.60
CA THR A 56 -4.67 4.38 0.98
C THR A 56 -4.97 3.26 1.97
N LEU A 57 -6.20 3.19 2.43
CA LEU A 57 -6.69 2.14 3.32
C LEU A 57 -7.66 1.23 2.56
N VAL A 58 -7.55 -0.08 2.77
CA VAL A 58 -8.55 -1.02 2.30
C VAL A 58 -9.09 -1.78 3.48
N VAL A 59 -10.40 -1.64 3.69
CA VAL A 59 -11.13 -2.24 4.80
C VAL A 59 -12.15 -3.23 4.24
N ASP A 60 -12.49 -4.24 5.03
CA ASP A 60 -13.57 -5.13 4.65
C ASP A 60 -14.90 -4.36 4.63
N ARG A 61 -15.81 -4.74 3.74
CA ARG A 61 -17.14 -4.14 3.70
C ARG A 61 -17.98 -4.77 4.81
N VAL A 62 -18.89 -3.99 5.39
CA VAL A 62 -19.82 -4.46 6.43
C VAL A 62 -21.27 -4.35 5.93
N GLY A 63 -22.16 -5.18 6.46
CA GLY A 63 -23.59 -5.17 6.11
C GLY A 63 -23.91 -5.90 4.80
N SER A 64 -25.00 -5.52 4.13
CA SER A 64 -25.48 -6.14 2.87
C SER A 64 -24.49 -6.08 1.70
N ASP A 65 -23.48 -5.22 1.82
CA ASP A 65 -22.41 -5.00 0.85
C ASP A 65 -21.14 -5.80 1.16
N ALA A 66 -21.10 -6.51 2.29
CA ALA A 66 -20.04 -7.45 2.71
C ALA A 66 -20.07 -8.75 1.92
N ARG A 67 -20.22 -8.65 0.60
CA ARG A 67 -20.24 -9.82 -0.28
C ARG A 67 -18.81 -10.28 -0.52
N VAL A 68 -18.65 -11.58 -0.61
CA VAL A 68 -17.42 -12.25 -1.04
C VAL A 68 -17.77 -13.10 -2.26
N GLY A 69 -16.79 -13.30 -3.14
CA GLY A 69 -16.87 -14.33 -4.16
C GLY A 69 -16.14 -15.59 -3.72
N GLU A 70 -16.29 -16.63 -4.51
CA GLU A 70 -15.63 -17.91 -4.33
C GLU A 70 -14.96 -18.31 -5.65
N LEU A 71 -13.73 -18.81 -5.61
CA LEU A 71 -13.04 -19.31 -6.80
C LEU A 71 -13.80 -20.51 -7.39
N ALA A 72 -14.23 -20.38 -8.64
CA ALA A 72 -14.90 -21.47 -9.37
C ALA A 72 -13.91 -22.59 -9.76
N GLN A 73 -12.63 -22.25 -9.90
CA GLN A 73 -11.54 -23.18 -10.17
C GLN A 73 -10.27 -22.71 -9.46
N GLY A 74 -9.36 -23.63 -9.16
CA GLY A 74 -8.06 -23.27 -8.62
C GLY A 74 -7.24 -22.43 -9.61
N ILE A 75 -6.36 -21.58 -9.08
CA ILE A 75 -5.45 -20.75 -9.88
C ILE A 75 -4.01 -20.92 -9.40
N GLY A 76 -3.07 -21.00 -10.34
CA GLY A 76 -1.63 -21.00 -10.11
C GLY A 76 -1.02 -19.59 -10.10
N PRO A 77 0.28 -19.44 -9.77
CA PRO A 77 0.93 -18.13 -9.62
C PRO A 77 1.03 -17.30 -10.90
N GLU A 78 1.05 -17.95 -12.07
CA GLU A 78 1.19 -17.29 -13.37
C GLU A 78 -0.13 -17.15 -14.13
N ASP A 79 -1.25 -17.58 -13.54
CA ASP A 79 -2.55 -17.44 -14.16
C ASP A 79 -2.94 -15.96 -14.29
N THR A 80 -3.40 -15.62 -15.50
CA THR A 80 -3.80 -14.27 -15.90
C THR A 80 -5.32 -14.06 -15.85
N THR A 81 -6.08 -15.08 -15.43
CA THR A 81 -7.53 -15.00 -15.28
C THR A 81 -7.96 -15.65 -13.97
N ILE A 82 -8.99 -15.08 -13.34
CA ILE A 82 -9.55 -15.58 -12.09
C ILE A 82 -11.04 -15.77 -12.30
N ARG A 83 -11.51 -17.03 -12.29
CA ARG A 83 -12.93 -17.35 -12.38
C ARG A 83 -13.53 -17.50 -10.98
N VAL A 84 -14.64 -16.83 -10.77
CA VAL A 84 -15.41 -16.80 -9.53
C VAL A 84 -16.88 -17.09 -9.80
N ASP A 85 -17.63 -17.40 -8.75
CA ASP A 85 -19.08 -17.55 -8.78
C ASP A 85 -19.83 -16.29 -9.23
N SER A 86 -19.35 -15.10 -8.85
CA SER A 86 -19.83 -13.81 -9.34
C SER A 86 -18.81 -12.71 -9.07
N THR A 87 -18.64 -11.73 -9.95
CA THR A 87 -17.79 -10.56 -9.69
C THR A 87 -18.51 -9.39 -9.02
N ARG A 88 -19.82 -9.52 -8.73
CA ARG A 88 -20.65 -8.42 -8.19
C ARG A 88 -20.18 -7.89 -6.84
N PHE A 89 -19.48 -8.71 -6.06
CA PHE A 89 -18.87 -8.30 -4.79
C PHE A 89 -17.73 -7.27 -4.98
N ALA A 90 -17.12 -7.24 -6.16
CA ALA A 90 -16.09 -6.29 -6.56
C ALA A 90 -16.65 -5.36 -7.65
N PRO A 91 -17.47 -4.35 -7.31
CA PRO A 91 -18.17 -3.53 -8.29
C PRO A 91 -17.25 -2.76 -9.25
N GLY A 92 -15.95 -2.69 -8.96
CA GLY A 92 -15.00 -1.87 -9.73
C GLY A 92 -15.13 -0.38 -9.42
N GLY A 93 -14.21 0.41 -9.98
CA GLY A 93 -14.10 1.84 -9.75
C GLY A 93 -12.75 2.40 -10.20
N ASP A 94 -12.37 3.54 -9.63
CA ASP A 94 -11.02 4.14 -9.70
C ASP A 94 -9.92 3.06 -9.71
N PRO A 95 -8.85 3.18 -10.53
CA PRO A 95 -7.71 2.25 -10.53
C PRO A 95 -7.23 1.82 -9.13
N VAL A 96 -7.34 2.69 -8.13
CA VAL A 96 -6.95 2.40 -6.74
C VAL A 96 -7.85 1.34 -6.06
N GLY A 97 -9.03 1.08 -6.61
CA GLY A 97 -10.01 0.08 -6.17
C GLY A 97 -10.00 -1.24 -6.95
N LYS A 98 -9.18 -1.39 -8.01
CA LYS A 98 -9.15 -2.60 -8.85
C LYS A 98 -8.30 -3.72 -8.24
N PHE A 99 -8.66 -4.16 -7.04
CA PHE A 99 -7.96 -5.22 -6.33
C PHE A 99 -8.93 -6.23 -5.74
N VAL A 100 -8.51 -7.49 -5.71
CA VAL A 100 -9.12 -8.56 -4.92
C VAL A 100 -8.08 -9.20 -4.01
N LYS A 101 -8.52 -9.80 -2.91
CA LYS A 101 -7.68 -10.56 -1.99
C LYS A 101 -8.13 -12.01 -1.95
N ILE A 102 -7.17 -12.93 -2.09
CA ILE A 102 -7.38 -14.38 -1.94
C ILE A 102 -6.33 -14.89 -0.97
N GLY A 103 -6.75 -15.45 0.17
CA GLY A 103 -5.83 -15.82 1.25
C GLY A 103 -4.97 -14.62 1.69
N ASN A 104 -3.65 -14.72 1.49
CA ASN A 104 -2.69 -13.66 1.80
C ASN A 104 -2.27 -12.81 0.59
N GLU A 105 -2.74 -13.14 -0.60
CA GLU A 105 -2.35 -12.47 -1.83
C GLU A 105 -3.32 -11.35 -2.20
N TRP A 106 -2.77 -10.18 -2.50
CA TRP A 106 -3.49 -9.11 -3.21
C TRP A 106 -3.24 -9.24 -4.71
N ILE A 107 -4.31 -9.20 -5.49
CA ILE A 107 -4.27 -9.30 -6.95
C ILE A 107 -4.94 -8.07 -7.55
N GLN A 108 -4.23 -7.39 -8.45
CA GLN A 108 -4.78 -6.31 -9.26
C GLN A 108 -5.40 -6.89 -10.53
N TRP A 109 -6.58 -6.39 -10.91
CA TRP A 109 -7.27 -6.80 -12.12
C TRP A 109 -7.48 -5.59 -13.04
N SER A 110 -7.38 -5.80 -14.35
CA SER A 110 -7.53 -4.74 -15.34
C SER A 110 -8.99 -4.59 -15.79
N ASP A 111 -9.67 -5.73 -15.91
CA ASP A 111 -11.04 -5.83 -16.39
C ASP A 111 -11.81 -6.99 -15.72
N ARG A 112 -13.14 -7.01 -15.87
CA ARG A 112 -13.99 -8.11 -15.39
C ARG A 112 -15.26 -8.27 -16.21
N ASP A 113 -15.75 -9.50 -16.27
CA ASP A 113 -17.13 -9.82 -16.65
C ASP A 113 -17.93 -10.28 -15.42
N ASP A 114 -19.10 -10.90 -15.61
CA ASP A 114 -19.96 -11.36 -14.51
C ASP A 114 -19.34 -12.43 -13.60
N THR A 115 -18.35 -13.18 -14.09
CA THR A 115 -17.74 -14.35 -13.40
C THR A 115 -16.21 -14.40 -13.48
N THR A 116 -15.57 -13.49 -14.19
CA THR A 116 -14.13 -13.54 -14.47
C THR A 116 -13.48 -12.20 -14.21
N PHE A 117 -12.31 -12.21 -13.56
CA PHE A 117 -11.38 -11.08 -13.56
C PHE A 117 -10.21 -11.36 -14.50
N THR A 118 -9.85 -10.36 -15.31
CA THR A 118 -8.59 -10.33 -16.06
C THR A 118 -7.52 -9.77 -15.14
N VAL A 119 -6.47 -10.54 -14.88
CA VAL A 119 -5.39 -10.16 -13.97
C VAL A 119 -4.47 -9.15 -14.65
N GLU A 120 -4.23 -8.02 -13.98
CA GLU A 120 -3.19 -7.07 -14.33
C GLU A 120 -1.89 -7.42 -13.61
N ARG A 121 -1.97 -7.74 -12.30
CA ARG A 121 -0.79 -8.02 -11.49
C ARG A 121 -1.10 -8.93 -10.30
N ARG A 122 -0.41 -10.08 -10.24
CA ARG A 122 -0.31 -10.96 -9.07
C ARG A 122 0.69 -10.43 -8.04
N GLY A 123 0.55 -10.81 -6.77
CA GLY A 123 1.45 -10.36 -5.70
C GLY A 123 1.49 -8.83 -5.54
N ALA A 124 0.36 -8.15 -5.72
CA ALA A 124 0.24 -6.72 -5.54
C ALA A 124 0.43 -6.33 -4.06
N ARG A 125 0.68 -5.04 -3.81
CA ARG A 125 0.78 -4.48 -2.44
C ARG A 125 1.80 -5.21 -1.55
N GLY A 126 2.89 -5.70 -2.14
CA GLY A 126 3.97 -6.39 -1.42
C GLY A 126 3.66 -7.83 -1.02
N THR A 127 2.56 -8.41 -1.50
CA THR A 127 2.24 -9.82 -1.26
C THR A 127 2.98 -10.74 -2.24
N ARG A 128 3.04 -12.04 -1.94
CA ARG A 128 3.65 -13.05 -2.81
C ARG A 128 2.58 -13.67 -3.70
N LYS A 129 2.96 -14.07 -4.92
CA LYS A 129 2.08 -14.87 -5.78
C LYS A 129 1.91 -16.26 -5.16
N GLU A 130 0.69 -16.75 -5.04
CA GLU A 130 0.38 -18.04 -4.43
C GLU A 130 -0.54 -18.89 -5.31
N THR A 131 -0.53 -20.20 -5.11
CA THR A 131 -1.55 -21.10 -5.67
C THR A 131 -2.75 -21.09 -4.76
N HIS A 132 -3.95 -20.93 -5.32
CA HIS A 132 -5.21 -20.93 -4.59
C HIS A 132 -6.10 -22.07 -5.07
N ALA A 133 -6.71 -22.80 -4.12
CA ALA A 133 -7.61 -23.90 -4.44
C ALA A 133 -8.98 -23.39 -4.92
N SER A 134 -9.70 -24.23 -5.68
CA SER A 134 -11.13 -24.01 -5.92
C SER A 134 -11.86 -23.89 -4.59
N GLY A 135 -12.87 -23.03 -4.54
CA GLY A 135 -13.60 -22.73 -3.31
C GLY A 135 -12.95 -21.70 -2.38
N ALA A 136 -11.77 -21.18 -2.73
CA ALA A 136 -11.14 -20.13 -1.92
C ALA A 136 -11.95 -18.82 -2.00
N LEU A 137 -12.13 -18.17 -0.85
CA LEU A 137 -12.83 -16.89 -0.78
C LEU A 137 -12.04 -15.78 -1.46
N VAL A 138 -12.74 -15.02 -2.29
CA VAL A 138 -12.23 -13.83 -2.98
C VAL A 138 -12.93 -12.61 -2.40
N ARG A 139 -12.14 -11.67 -1.87
CA ARG A 139 -12.65 -10.46 -1.21
C ARG A 139 -12.31 -9.22 -2.00
N ALA A 140 -13.22 -8.26 -2.03
CA ALA A 140 -12.95 -6.90 -2.50
C ALA A 140 -13.29 -5.92 -1.39
N GLY A 141 -12.26 -5.28 -0.83
CA GLY A 141 -12.45 -4.28 0.21
C GLY A 141 -13.03 -2.96 -0.33
N ALA A 142 -13.45 -2.09 0.58
CA ALA A 142 -13.66 -0.68 0.27
C ALA A 142 -12.32 0.04 0.35
N THR A 143 -11.94 0.76 -0.72
CA THR A 143 -10.73 1.57 -0.73
C THR A 143 -11.04 3.01 -0.36
N LEU A 144 -10.42 3.49 0.71
CA LEU A 144 -10.39 4.89 1.10
C LEU A 144 -9.04 5.48 0.69
N VAL A 145 -9.07 6.54 -0.09
CA VAL A 145 -7.88 7.35 -0.42
C VAL A 145 -8.05 8.72 0.21
N ARG A 146 -7.05 9.15 0.98
CA ARG A 146 -7.03 10.49 1.56
C ARG A 146 -5.66 11.13 1.34
N ASP A 147 -5.67 12.28 0.68
CA ASP A 147 -4.50 13.15 0.65
C ASP A 147 -4.52 14.04 1.89
N VAL A 148 -3.45 13.96 2.69
CA VAL A 148 -3.24 14.73 3.90
C VAL A 148 -2.14 15.75 3.60
N PRO A 149 -2.43 17.06 3.62
CA PRO A 149 -1.40 18.08 3.54
C PRO A 149 -0.38 17.89 4.65
N VAL A 150 0.90 18.00 4.31
CA VAL A 150 1.97 17.94 5.30
C VAL A 150 2.39 19.37 5.59
N PRO A 151 2.23 19.86 6.82
CA PRO A 151 2.83 21.13 7.22
C PRO A 151 4.35 21.01 7.15
N ALA A 152 4.95 21.62 6.14
CA ALA A 152 6.38 21.77 6.02
C ALA A 152 6.76 23.19 6.44
N HIS A 153 7.79 23.35 7.27
CA HIS A 153 8.30 24.68 7.66
C HIS A 153 9.11 25.33 6.52
N ARG A 154 9.49 24.55 5.50
CA ARG A 154 10.25 24.99 4.34
C ARG A 154 9.57 24.47 3.08
N GLU A 155 9.49 25.32 2.06
CA GLU A 155 9.06 24.96 0.72
C GLU A 155 10.25 25.12 -0.23
N ASP A 156 10.41 24.20 -1.18
CA ASP A 156 11.55 24.10 -2.10
C ASP A 156 11.72 25.30 -3.06
N TRP A 157 10.79 26.26 -3.02
CA TRP A 157 10.72 27.42 -3.93
C TRP A 157 10.98 28.77 -3.24
N ASN A 158 11.13 28.77 -1.91
CA ASN A 158 11.48 29.96 -1.13
C ASN A 158 12.87 29.75 -0.54
N GLU A 159 13.90 30.13 -1.30
CA GLU A 159 15.23 30.38 -0.75
C GLU A 159 15.18 31.48 0.33
#